data_AF-A0A9J5WB84-F1
#
_entry.id   AF-A0A9J5WB84-F1
#
_cell.length_a   1.000
_cell.length_b   1.000
_cell.length_c   1.000
_cell.angle_alpha   90.00
_cell.angle_beta   90.00
_cell.angle_gamma   90.00
#
_symmetry.space_group_name_H-M   'P 1'
#
loop_
_entity.id
_entity.type
_entity.pdbx_description
1 polymer ?
#
loop_
_entity_poly.entity_id
_entity_poly.type
_entity_poly.pdbx_seq_one_letter_code
_entity_poly.pdbx_strand_id
1 'polypeptide(L)'
;PPRSSSGPSISSHAAPEAQRETIMPSSSNETLYLEPYQSKLRVYPKTTFGTRNRQFNPEWFNAPNFAWLECINDDAIFCLCCYLFKNEFESRGNAGKSFTQDGFRNWNHGPERIRLHVCEVKSIHNKCLNRMLDFANQRQSIQSSLHKVKKKKKGDYRICLNASIDVVRFFLRNGLPFRGHDESEDFNSKGLFLELLKYHRVNRLDVEKVILQHAPNDMMICSTIQKEIVDACTKEIIKAII
;
A
#
# COMPACT_ATOMS: atom_id res chain seq x y z
N PRO A 1 51.06 31.38 26.13
CA PRO A 1 50.80 29.94 26.42
C PRO A 1 49.29 29.62 26.29
N PRO A 2 48.87 28.78 25.32
CA PRO A 2 47.46 28.47 25.14
C PRO A 2 47.02 27.43 26.18
N ARG A 3 45.86 27.65 26.82
CA ARG A 3 45.17 26.63 27.62
C ARG A 3 44.34 25.76 26.68
N SER A 4 44.81 24.54 26.50
CA SER A 4 44.00 23.41 26.04
C SER A 4 42.93 23.06 27.09
N SER A 5 41.67 22.97 26.66
CA SER A 5 40.70 22.09 27.31
C SER A 5 39.66 21.65 26.27
N SER A 6 40.00 20.54 25.62
CA SER A 6 39.12 19.43 25.22
C SER A 6 37.61 19.71 25.25
N GLY A 7 37.03 19.88 24.06
CA GLY A 7 35.58 19.71 23.89
C GLY A 7 35.16 18.26 24.18
N PRO A 8 33.89 18.02 24.58
CA PRO A 8 33.38 16.67 24.63
C PRO A 8 33.25 16.14 23.22
N SER A 9 33.91 15.00 23.00
CA SER A 9 33.89 14.19 21.79
C SER A 9 32.44 13.94 21.36
N ILE A 10 32.11 14.40 20.15
CA ILE A 10 30.86 14.05 19.48
C ILE A 10 30.95 12.55 19.17
N SER A 11 30.39 11.74 20.07
CA SER A 11 30.08 10.34 19.78
C SER A 11 29.15 10.34 18.56
N SER A 12 29.62 9.77 17.45
CA SER A 12 28.81 9.53 16.26
C SER A 12 27.62 8.64 16.64
N HIS A 13 26.48 9.25 16.93
CA HIS A 13 25.25 8.53 17.20
C HIS A 13 24.72 7.98 15.88
N ALA A 14 24.77 6.64 15.73
CA ALA A 14 24.12 5.94 14.63
C ALA A 14 22.64 6.33 14.54
N ALA A 15 22.09 6.34 13.32
CA ALA A 15 20.68 6.66 13.09
C ALA A 15 19.77 5.73 13.92
N PRO A 16 18.62 6.21 14.43
CA PRO A 16 17.74 5.41 15.27
C PRO A 16 17.26 4.12 14.60
N GLU A 17 17.18 4.10 13.27
CA GLU A 17 16.89 2.90 12.47
C GLU A 17 17.97 1.82 12.62
N ALA A 18 19.24 2.16 12.46
CA ALA A 18 20.36 1.24 12.65
C ALA A 18 20.45 0.73 14.11
N GLN A 19 20.08 1.56 15.08
CA GLN A 19 20.02 1.16 16.48
C GLN A 19 18.87 0.19 16.75
N ARG A 20 17.70 0.42 16.13
CA ARG A 20 16.55 -0.49 16.20
C ARG A 20 16.86 -1.86 15.60
N GLU A 21 17.52 -1.91 14.44
CA GLU A 21 17.96 -3.16 13.80
C GLU A 21 18.94 -3.96 14.67
N THR A 22 19.79 -3.27 15.44
CA THR A 22 20.75 -3.91 16.34
C THR A 22 20.08 -4.54 17.57
N ILE A 23 19.00 -3.93 18.07
CA ILE A 23 18.31 -4.34 19.31
C ILE A 23 17.21 -5.37 19.02
N MET A 24 16.60 -5.35 17.84
CA MET A 24 15.51 -6.23 17.44
C MET A 24 16.00 -7.18 16.33
N PRO A 25 16.56 -8.36 16.65
CA PRO A 25 17.01 -9.30 15.62
C PRO A 25 15.85 -9.74 14.74
N SER A 26 16.10 -9.82 13.43
CA SER A 26 15.12 -10.08 12.38
C SER A 26 14.48 -11.47 12.52
N SER A 27 13.36 -11.57 13.25
CA SER A 27 12.50 -12.75 13.16
C SER A 27 11.62 -12.63 11.92
N SER A 28 11.82 -13.56 10.99
CA SER A 28 11.12 -13.76 9.73
C SER A 28 9.61 -13.61 9.82
N ASN A 29 9.11 -12.43 9.43
CA ASN A 29 7.92 -12.20 8.60
C ASN A 29 7.88 -10.70 8.32
N GLU A 30 7.74 -10.31 7.05
CA GLU A 30 7.66 -8.92 6.54
C GLU A 30 6.38 -8.18 6.99
N THR A 31 6.01 -8.30 8.26
CA THR A 31 5.14 -7.33 8.92
C THR A 31 6.05 -6.62 9.90
N LEU A 32 6.72 -5.57 9.43
CA LEU A 32 7.43 -4.62 10.27
C LEU A 32 6.45 -4.20 11.37
N TYR A 33 6.62 -4.72 12.58
CA TYR A 33 5.82 -4.32 13.72
C TYR A 33 6.18 -2.86 13.99
N LEU A 34 5.36 -1.95 13.46
CA LEU A 34 5.40 -0.50 13.66
C LEU A 34 4.95 -0.14 15.08
N GLU A 35 5.33 -0.96 16.05
CA GLU A 35 5.16 -0.67 17.46
C GLU A 35 6.41 0.06 17.96
N PRO A 36 6.27 1.18 18.68
CA PRO A 36 7.41 1.86 19.25
C PRO A 36 8.05 1.01 20.34
N TYR A 37 9.38 0.94 20.31
CA TYR A 37 10.14 0.25 21.34
C TYR A 37 10.16 1.07 22.64
N GLN A 38 9.58 0.53 23.72
CA GLN A 38 9.45 1.23 25.00
C GLN A 38 10.17 0.45 26.12
N SER A 39 11.50 0.56 26.18
CA SER A 39 12.28 -0.07 27.25
C SER A 39 11.92 0.54 28.62
N LYS A 40 11.26 -0.26 29.48
CA LYS A 40 11.00 0.14 30.87
C LYS A 40 12.19 -0.22 31.75
N LEU A 41 13.09 0.74 31.95
CA LEU A 41 14.23 0.55 32.86
C LEU A 41 13.83 0.60 34.33
N ARG A 42 14.58 -0.15 35.15
CA ARG A 42 14.49 -0.07 36.63
C ARG A 42 14.93 1.31 37.15
N VAL A 43 15.95 1.90 36.52
CA VAL A 43 16.47 3.23 36.84
C VAL A 43 16.87 3.90 35.54
N TYR A 44 16.30 5.06 35.24
CA TYR A 44 16.70 5.86 34.08
C TYR A 44 17.91 6.73 34.40
N PRO A 45 18.82 6.96 33.42
CA PRO A 45 19.92 7.91 33.54
C PRO A 45 19.42 9.30 33.94
N LYS A 46 20.17 9.94 34.84
CA LYS A 46 19.90 11.32 35.29
C LYS A 46 20.88 12.26 34.62
N THR A 47 20.35 13.36 34.11
CA THR A 47 21.14 14.48 33.57
C THR A 47 20.96 15.69 34.48
N THR A 48 22.05 16.40 34.78
CA THR A 48 22.00 17.61 35.59
C THR A 48 21.58 18.81 34.76
N PHE A 49 20.54 19.51 35.18
CA PHE A 49 20.06 20.77 34.59
C PHE A 49 20.10 21.86 35.66
N GLY A 50 21.07 22.78 35.54
CA GLY A 50 21.34 23.76 36.58
C GLY A 50 21.72 23.07 37.90
N THR A 51 20.89 23.25 38.93
CA THR A 51 21.11 22.64 40.25
C THR A 51 20.33 21.34 40.47
N ARG A 52 19.53 20.89 39.50
CA ARG A 52 18.60 19.77 39.67
C ARG A 52 18.94 18.63 38.72
N ASN A 53 18.88 17.41 39.24
CA ASN A 53 18.94 16.22 38.41
C ASN A 53 17.54 15.89 37.86
N ARG A 54 17.47 15.57 36.57
CA ARG A 54 16.25 15.22 35.84
C ARG A 54 16.49 13.95 35.03
N GLN A 55 15.43 13.20 34.78
CA GLN A 55 15.46 11.96 33.99
C GLN A 55 14.17 11.84 33.20
N PHE A 56 14.15 10.92 32.24
CA PHE A 56 12.93 10.49 31.57
C PHE A 56 11.88 9.99 32.58
N ASN A 57 10.61 10.30 32.31
CA ASN A 57 9.50 9.83 33.13
C ASN A 57 8.82 8.62 32.44
N PRO A 58 8.98 7.39 32.94
CA PRO A 58 8.39 6.19 32.34
C PRO A 58 6.86 6.21 32.32
N GLU A 59 6.21 6.99 33.17
CA GLU A 59 4.74 7.13 33.17
C GLU A 59 4.21 7.68 31.85
N TRP A 60 5.05 8.34 31.03
CA TRP A 60 4.65 8.77 29.70
C TRP A 60 4.28 7.60 28.78
N PHE A 61 4.90 6.42 28.94
CA PHE A 61 4.51 5.24 28.16
C PHE A 61 3.10 4.74 28.48
N ASN A 62 2.59 5.03 29.69
CA ASN A 62 1.27 4.59 30.11
C ASN A 62 0.16 5.54 29.63
N ALA A 63 0.52 6.71 29.09
CA ALA A 63 -0.43 7.70 28.64
C ALA A 63 -0.81 7.48 27.15
N PRO A 64 -2.10 7.45 26.80
CA PRO A 64 -2.56 7.14 25.43
C PRO A 64 -2.04 8.13 24.39
N ASN A 65 -1.80 9.39 24.79
CA ASN A 65 -1.30 10.46 23.93
C ASN A 65 0.19 10.31 23.55
N PHE A 66 0.89 9.31 24.10
CA PHE A 66 2.32 9.06 23.89
C PHE A 66 2.60 7.64 23.36
N ALA A 67 1.58 6.96 22.83
CA ALA A 67 1.71 5.62 22.26
C ALA A 67 2.67 5.55 21.06
N TRP A 68 3.12 6.68 20.51
CA TRP A 68 4.11 6.81 19.43
C TRP A 68 5.55 6.96 19.93
N LEU A 69 5.74 7.13 21.24
CA LEU A 69 7.02 7.46 21.85
C LEU A 69 7.91 6.22 21.96
N GLU A 70 9.15 6.34 21.49
CA GLU A 70 10.13 5.27 21.44
C GLU A 70 11.39 5.63 22.24
N CYS A 71 11.92 4.67 22.99
CA CYS A 71 13.14 4.83 23.80
C CYS A 71 14.06 3.65 23.49
N ILE A 72 15.11 3.92 22.72
CA ILE A 72 16.01 2.89 22.18
C ILE A 72 17.30 2.75 23.03
N ASN A 73 17.86 3.87 23.48
CA ASN A 73 19.16 3.91 24.15
C ASN A 73 19.09 4.40 25.59
N ASP A 74 17.92 4.29 26.23
CA ASP A 74 17.71 4.55 27.65
C ASP A 74 17.97 5.99 28.15
N ASP A 75 18.57 6.86 27.34
CA ASP A 75 18.91 8.26 27.62
C ASP A 75 18.37 9.21 26.54
N ALA A 76 17.49 8.74 25.66
CA ALA A 76 16.87 9.57 24.64
C ALA A 76 15.52 9.00 24.19
N ILE A 77 14.58 9.90 23.92
CA ILE A 77 13.30 9.54 23.30
C ILE A 77 13.25 9.98 21.84
N PHE A 78 12.62 9.15 21.04
CA PHE A 78 12.36 9.33 19.62
C PHE A 78 10.85 9.27 19.38
N CYS A 79 10.44 9.79 18.22
CA CYS A 79 9.08 9.71 17.75
C CYS A 79 9.03 8.75 16.56
N LEU A 80 8.45 7.56 16.75
CA LEU A 80 8.45 6.49 15.76
C LEU A 80 7.91 6.96 14.41
N CYS A 81 6.71 7.52 14.43
CA CYS A 81 6.05 7.96 13.20
C CYS A 81 6.87 9.08 12.51
N CYS A 82 7.41 10.03 13.27
CA CYS A 82 8.18 11.12 12.69
C CYS A 82 9.52 10.66 12.12
N TYR A 83 10.26 9.73 12.74
CA TYR A 83 11.53 9.34 12.17
C TYR A 83 11.35 8.48 10.90
N LEU A 84 10.30 7.65 10.83
CA LEU A 84 10.00 6.81 9.67
C LEU A 84 9.33 7.55 8.51
N PHE A 85 8.40 8.47 8.79
CA PHE A 85 7.50 9.05 7.77
C PHE A 85 7.68 10.56 7.56
N LYS A 86 8.70 11.16 8.18
CA LYS A 86 9.02 12.57 7.96
C LYS A 86 9.46 12.81 6.52
N ASN A 87 8.90 13.85 5.94
CA ASN A 87 9.29 14.35 4.64
C ASN A 87 10.23 15.55 4.81
N GLU A 88 11.40 15.51 4.17
CA GLU A 88 12.41 16.56 4.22
C GLU A 88 11.87 17.89 3.67
N PHE A 89 11.00 17.85 2.67
CA PHE A 89 10.42 19.04 2.04
C PHE A 89 9.41 19.78 2.94
N GLU A 90 8.75 19.05 3.85
CA GLU A 90 7.76 19.59 4.79
C GLU A 90 8.40 20.13 6.07
N SER A 91 9.66 19.78 6.32
CA SER A 91 10.38 20.02 7.57
C SER A 91 11.36 21.19 7.44
N ARG A 92 10.87 22.38 7.06
CA ARG A 92 11.73 23.58 7.02
C ARG A 92 12.04 24.05 8.46
N GLY A 93 13.22 23.70 8.97
CA GLY A 93 13.79 24.23 10.21
C GLY A 93 14.45 23.20 11.14
N ASN A 94 15.33 23.68 12.04
CA ASN A 94 16.05 22.85 13.03
C ASN A 94 15.14 22.21 14.11
N ALA A 95 13.87 22.59 14.20
CA ALA A 95 12.94 22.15 15.24
C ALA A 95 12.51 20.67 15.13
N GLY A 96 12.90 19.97 14.06
CA GLY A 96 12.43 18.62 13.76
C GLY A 96 13.45 17.49 13.85
N LYS A 97 14.68 17.73 14.34
CA LYS A 97 15.72 16.68 14.43
C LYS A 97 15.81 16.00 15.79
N SER A 98 15.44 16.69 16.87
CA SER A 98 15.57 16.15 18.22
C SER A 98 14.75 14.87 18.45
N PHE A 99 13.57 14.72 17.83
CA PHE A 99 12.76 13.52 17.97
C PHE A 99 13.00 12.47 16.87
N THR A 100 13.89 12.73 15.90
CA THR A 100 14.06 11.85 14.72
C THR A 100 15.49 11.42 14.43
N GLN A 101 16.50 12.21 14.80
CA GLN A 101 17.92 11.93 14.51
C GLN A 101 18.74 11.93 15.79
N ASP A 102 18.72 13.04 16.53
CA ASP A 102 19.64 13.24 17.66
C ASP A 102 19.14 12.57 18.96
N GLY A 103 17.84 12.32 19.05
CA GLY A 103 17.17 11.88 20.27
C GLY A 103 16.92 13.04 21.25
N PHE A 104 15.72 13.07 21.84
CA PHE A 104 15.33 14.13 22.75
C PHE A 104 15.78 13.79 24.17
N ARG A 105 16.57 14.68 24.78
CA ARG A 105 17.14 14.52 26.13
C ARG A 105 16.85 15.68 27.09
N ASN A 106 16.11 16.71 26.65
CA ASN A 106 15.88 17.92 27.47
C ASN A 106 14.73 17.72 28.46
N TRP A 107 15.02 17.01 29.56
CA TRP A 107 14.02 16.65 30.58
C TRP A 107 13.45 17.86 31.33
N ASN A 108 14.19 18.98 31.42
CA ASN A 108 13.73 20.17 32.14
C ASN A 108 12.46 20.80 31.52
N HIS A 109 12.32 20.69 30.20
CA HIS A 109 11.14 21.16 29.46
C HIS A 109 10.42 20.01 28.72
N GLY A 110 10.60 18.77 29.19
CA GLY A 110 10.12 17.57 28.51
C GLY A 110 8.64 17.62 28.13
N PRO A 111 7.70 17.77 29.09
CA PRO A 111 6.28 17.83 28.80
C PRO A 111 5.91 18.92 27.79
N GLU A 112 6.48 20.12 27.93
CA GLU A 112 6.22 21.25 27.05
C GLU A 112 6.70 20.98 25.62
N ARG A 113 7.93 20.47 25.48
CA ARG A 113 8.55 20.19 24.18
C ARG A 113 7.84 19.05 23.46
N ILE A 114 7.39 18.03 24.19
CA ILE A 114 6.60 16.94 23.60
C ILE A 114 5.22 17.46 23.15
N ARG A 115 4.56 18.28 23.96
CA ARG A 115 3.29 18.91 23.58
C ARG A 115 3.44 19.78 22.33
N LEU A 116 4.52 20.55 22.23
CA LEU A 116 4.84 21.34 21.03
C LEU A 116 5.24 20.48 19.83
N HIS A 117 5.72 19.25 20.03
CA HIS A 117 6.00 18.31 18.94
C HIS A 117 4.72 17.74 18.34
N VAL A 118 3.80 17.26 19.21
CA VAL A 118 2.48 16.76 18.79
C VAL A 118 1.66 17.90 18.19
N CYS A 119 1.74 19.11 18.79
CA CYS A 119 1.15 20.36 18.36
C CYS A 119 -0.32 20.21 17.89
N GLU A 120 -0.79 21.13 17.05
CA GLU A 120 -2.13 21.13 16.49
C GLU A 120 -2.34 20.04 15.41
N VAL A 121 -3.58 19.84 14.99
CA VAL A 121 -4.02 18.79 14.04
C VAL A 121 -3.20 18.73 12.75
N LYS A 122 -2.62 19.85 12.30
CA LYS A 122 -1.81 19.94 11.07
C LYS A 122 -0.31 19.78 11.28
N SER A 123 0.12 19.41 12.49
CA SER A 123 1.53 19.20 12.81
C SER A 123 2.18 18.13 11.95
N ILE A 124 3.51 18.21 11.81
CA ILE A 124 4.30 17.18 11.14
C ILE A 124 4.08 15.83 11.82
N HIS A 125 3.96 15.81 13.15
CA HIS A 125 3.65 14.62 13.92
C HIS A 125 2.34 13.96 13.46
N ASN A 126 1.24 14.70 13.45
CA ASN A 126 -0.06 14.15 13.06
C ASN A 126 -0.08 13.66 11.61
N LYS A 127 0.62 14.35 10.70
CA LYS A 127 0.81 13.88 9.31
C LYS A 127 1.58 12.56 9.25
N CYS A 128 2.67 12.45 10.00
CA CYS A 128 3.48 11.23 10.06
C CYS A 128 2.72 10.08 10.71
N LEU A 129 1.94 10.35 11.77
CA LEU A 129 1.07 9.39 12.42
C LEU A 129 0.02 8.86 11.44
N ASN A 130 -0.64 9.73 10.69
CA ASN A 130 -1.60 9.33 9.67
C ASN A 130 -0.95 8.46 8.57
N ARG A 131 0.25 8.82 8.08
CA ARG A 131 1.00 8.00 7.13
C ARG A 131 1.32 6.61 7.68
N MET A 132 1.69 6.52 8.96
CA MET A 132 1.95 5.24 9.63
C MET A 132 0.68 4.39 9.75
N LEU A 133 -0.46 5.01 10.09
CA LEU A 133 -1.76 4.34 10.16
C LEU A 133 -2.23 3.87 8.77
N ASP A 134 -2.05 4.69 7.74
CA ASP A 134 -2.37 4.35 6.35
C ASP A 134 -1.48 3.20 5.85
N PHE A 135 -0.20 3.22 6.19
CA PHE A 135 0.73 2.14 5.86
C PHE A 135 0.34 0.81 6.55
N ALA A 136 -0.06 0.87 7.82
CA ALA A 136 -0.56 -0.30 8.55
C ALA A 136 -1.88 -0.86 7.99
N ASN A 137 -2.62 -0.06 7.20
CA ASN A 137 -3.88 -0.48 6.59
C ASN A 137 -3.69 -1.40 5.38
N GLN A 138 -3.52 -2.70 5.65
CA GLN A 138 -3.33 -3.74 4.63
C GLN A 138 -4.44 -3.76 3.55
N ARG A 139 -5.66 -3.29 3.84
CA ARG A 139 -6.78 -3.27 2.88
C ARG A 139 -6.57 -2.28 1.73
N GLN A 140 -5.72 -1.28 1.94
CA GLN A 140 -5.33 -0.26 0.97
C GLN A 140 -3.94 -0.51 0.37
N SER A 141 -3.29 -1.62 0.72
CA SER A 141 -1.97 -1.94 0.17
C SER A 141 -2.00 -2.04 -1.36
N ILE A 142 -0.83 -1.85 -1.98
CA ILE A 142 -0.63 -2.05 -3.42
C ILE A 142 -1.06 -3.47 -3.81
N GLN A 143 -0.68 -4.47 -3.01
CA GLN A 143 -1.07 -5.86 -3.22
C GLN A 143 -2.59 -6.05 -3.21
N SER A 144 -3.29 -5.52 -2.20
CA SER A 144 -4.75 -5.55 -2.11
C SER A 144 -5.41 -4.89 -3.31
N SER A 145 -4.87 -3.76 -3.77
CA SER A 145 -5.36 -3.03 -4.95
C SER A 145 -5.15 -3.82 -6.24
N LEU A 146 -3.98 -4.44 -6.43
CA LEU A 146 -3.69 -5.33 -7.56
C LEU A 146 -4.60 -6.55 -7.58
N HIS A 147 -4.84 -7.18 -6.42
CA HIS A 147 -5.78 -8.30 -6.31
C HIS A 147 -7.20 -7.90 -6.70
N LYS A 148 -7.69 -6.72 -6.28
CA LYS A 148 -9.00 -6.20 -6.67
C LYS A 148 -9.09 -6.01 -8.19
N VAL A 149 -8.08 -5.38 -8.81
CA VAL A 149 -8.02 -5.18 -10.27
C VAL A 149 -7.99 -6.52 -11.01
N LYS A 150 -7.15 -7.47 -10.58
CA LYS A 150 -7.07 -8.81 -11.17
C LYS A 150 -8.39 -9.56 -11.06
N LYS A 151 -9.05 -9.51 -9.90
CA LYS A 151 -10.36 -10.14 -9.68
C LYS A 151 -11.43 -9.55 -10.59
N LYS A 152 -11.45 -8.21 -10.75
CA LYS A 152 -12.36 -7.53 -11.67
C LYS A 152 -12.11 -7.95 -13.13
N LYS A 153 -10.86 -7.86 -13.62
CA LYS A 153 -10.50 -8.31 -14.98
C LYS A 153 -10.89 -9.76 -15.26
N LYS A 154 -10.70 -10.67 -14.29
CA LYS A 154 -11.13 -12.08 -14.42
C LYS A 154 -12.65 -12.22 -14.49
N GLY A 155 -13.39 -11.42 -13.74
CA GLY A 155 -14.86 -11.36 -13.80
C GLY A 155 -15.34 -10.87 -15.16
N ASP A 156 -14.82 -9.73 -15.61
CA ASP A 156 -15.15 -9.12 -16.91
C ASP A 156 -14.86 -10.10 -18.06
N TYR A 157 -13.68 -10.73 -18.06
CA TYR A 157 -13.30 -11.75 -19.04
C TYR A 157 -14.28 -12.94 -19.09
N ARG A 158 -14.75 -13.42 -17.93
CA ARG A 158 -15.73 -14.51 -17.86
C ARG A 158 -17.07 -14.13 -18.47
N ILE A 159 -17.52 -12.89 -18.26
CA ILE A 159 -18.77 -12.38 -18.84
C ILE A 159 -18.65 -12.37 -20.37
N CYS A 160 -17.55 -11.83 -20.92
CA CYS A 160 -17.30 -11.82 -22.36
C CYS A 160 -17.24 -13.24 -22.94
N LEU A 161 -16.47 -14.13 -22.31
CA LEU A 161 -16.30 -15.51 -22.77
C LEU A 161 -17.62 -16.26 -22.83
N ASN A 162 -18.47 -16.12 -21.79
CA ASN A 162 -19.78 -16.76 -21.77
C ASN A 162 -20.68 -16.23 -22.91
N ALA A 163 -20.69 -14.92 -23.14
CA ALA A 163 -21.44 -14.34 -24.25
C ALA A 163 -20.95 -14.87 -25.61
N SER A 164 -19.63 -14.96 -25.82
CA SER A 164 -19.05 -15.55 -27.03
C SER A 164 -19.44 -17.03 -27.19
N ILE A 165 -19.40 -17.81 -26.13
CA ILE A 165 -19.84 -19.22 -26.15
C ILE A 165 -21.32 -19.35 -26.52
N ASP A 166 -22.18 -18.48 -25.99
CA ASP A 166 -23.62 -18.50 -26.30
C ASP A 166 -23.88 -18.18 -27.79
N VAL A 167 -23.16 -17.19 -28.34
CA VAL A 167 -23.20 -16.91 -29.79
C VAL A 167 -22.70 -18.11 -30.60
N VAL A 168 -21.56 -18.71 -30.22
CA VAL A 168 -21.02 -19.89 -30.93
C VAL A 168 -22.00 -21.06 -30.90
N ARG A 169 -22.63 -21.33 -29.75
CA ARG A 169 -23.66 -22.38 -29.63
C ARG A 169 -24.85 -22.11 -30.53
N PHE A 170 -25.30 -20.87 -30.64
CA PHE A 170 -26.38 -20.50 -31.55
C PHE A 170 -26.00 -20.79 -33.01
N PHE A 171 -24.77 -20.45 -33.41
CA PHE A 171 -24.30 -20.66 -34.78
C PHE A 171 -24.22 -22.16 -35.10
N LEU A 172 -23.62 -22.95 -34.22
CA LEU A 172 -23.51 -24.41 -34.38
C LEU A 172 -24.88 -25.07 -34.49
N ARG A 173 -25.86 -24.66 -33.67
CA ARG A 173 -27.22 -25.22 -33.70
C ARG A 173 -27.97 -24.93 -34.99
N ASN A 174 -27.71 -23.78 -35.62
CA ASN A 174 -28.42 -23.33 -36.82
C ASN A 174 -27.62 -23.55 -38.11
N GLY A 175 -26.40 -24.10 -38.03
CA GLY A 175 -25.52 -24.26 -39.19
C GLY A 175 -25.08 -22.94 -39.82
N LEU A 176 -24.97 -21.88 -39.02
CA LEU A 176 -24.64 -20.54 -39.52
C LEU A 176 -23.14 -20.36 -39.72
N PRO A 177 -22.71 -19.65 -40.77
CA PRO A 177 -21.31 -19.32 -40.97
C PRO A 177 -20.84 -18.33 -39.91
N PHE A 178 -19.69 -18.61 -39.30
CA PHE A 178 -19.08 -17.74 -38.28
C PHE A 178 -18.54 -16.42 -38.84
N ARG A 179 -18.20 -16.39 -40.13
CA ARG A 179 -17.61 -15.22 -40.80
C ARG A 179 -18.52 -14.68 -41.91
N GLY A 180 -18.48 -13.36 -42.08
CA GLY A 180 -19.04 -12.66 -43.24
C GLY A 180 -18.04 -12.57 -44.40
N HIS A 181 -18.48 -12.01 -45.53
CA HIS A 181 -17.62 -11.82 -46.71
C HIS A 181 -16.65 -10.64 -46.57
N ASP A 182 -17.01 -9.64 -45.74
CA ASP A 182 -16.15 -8.51 -45.36
C ASP A 182 -16.40 -8.16 -43.87
N GLU A 183 -15.32 -7.95 -43.12
CA GLU A 183 -15.31 -7.61 -41.68
C GLU A 183 -14.66 -6.23 -41.43
N SER A 184 -14.45 -5.43 -42.49
CA SER A 184 -13.88 -4.08 -42.41
C SER A 184 -14.72 -3.13 -41.54
N GLU A 185 -14.05 -2.19 -40.87
CA GLU A 185 -14.68 -1.22 -39.96
C GLU A 185 -15.74 -0.33 -40.65
N ASP A 186 -15.64 -0.16 -41.97
CA ASP A 186 -16.41 0.79 -42.78
C ASP A 186 -17.73 0.24 -43.35
N PHE A 187 -17.99 -1.07 -43.23
CA PHE A 187 -19.23 -1.68 -43.71
C PHE A 187 -20.30 -1.80 -42.62
N ASN A 188 -21.57 -1.59 -43.02
CA ASN A 188 -22.71 -1.52 -42.10
C ASN A 188 -22.98 -2.84 -41.35
N SER A 189 -22.54 -3.98 -41.91
CA SER A 189 -22.68 -5.31 -41.33
C SER A 189 -21.31 -5.90 -40.98
N LYS A 190 -20.88 -5.79 -39.72
CA LYS A 190 -19.57 -6.30 -39.25
C LYS A 190 -19.54 -7.84 -39.09
N GLY A 191 -20.34 -8.57 -39.86
CA GLY A 191 -20.52 -10.02 -39.77
C GLY A 191 -21.52 -10.46 -38.68
N LEU A 192 -22.19 -11.58 -38.94
CA LEU A 192 -23.29 -12.12 -38.12
C LEU A 192 -22.89 -12.33 -36.65
N PHE A 193 -21.63 -12.72 -36.40
CA PHE A 193 -21.12 -12.96 -35.04
C PHE A 193 -21.12 -11.67 -34.21
N LEU A 194 -20.62 -10.57 -34.78
CA LEU A 194 -20.57 -9.28 -34.11
C LEU A 194 -21.97 -8.68 -33.92
N GLU A 195 -22.88 -8.88 -34.87
CA GLU A 195 -24.26 -8.45 -34.74
C GLU A 195 -25.00 -9.22 -33.62
N LEU A 196 -24.82 -10.54 -33.53
CA LEU A 196 -25.45 -11.33 -32.47
C LEU A 196 -24.84 -11.02 -31.09
N LEU A 197 -23.53 -10.77 -31.03
CA LEU A 197 -22.86 -10.33 -29.79
C LEU A 197 -23.35 -8.94 -29.34
N LYS A 198 -23.59 -8.01 -30.28
CA LYS A 198 -24.22 -6.70 -30.01
C LYS A 198 -25.67 -6.86 -29.57
N TYR A 199 -26.42 -7.78 -30.16
CA TYR A 199 -27.79 -8.09 -29.72
C TYR A 199 -27.83 -8.64 -28.29
N HIS A 200 -26.90 -9.55 -27.95
CA HIS A 200 -26.72 -10.02 -26.58
C HIS A 200 -26.42 -8.89 -25.59
N ARG A 201 -25.72 -7.83 -26.03
CA ARG A 201 -25.43 -6.62 -25.23
C ARG A 201 -26.70 -5.85 -24.83
N VAL A 202 -27.69 -5.71 -25.72
CA VAL A 202 -28.91 -4.92 -25.44
C VAL A 202 -29.77 -5.57 -24.35
N ASN A 203 -29.72 -6.89 -24.24
CA ASN A 203 -30.52 -7.65 -23.29
C ASN A 203 -29.80 -7.91 -21.95
N ARG A 204 -28.52 -7.52 -21.80
CA ARG A 204 -27.68 -7.81 -20.63
C ARG A 204 -26.72 -6.66 -20.29
N LEU A 205 -27.11 -5.83 -19.31
CA LEU A 205 -26.34 -4.65 -18.86
C LEU A 205 -24.92 -4.98 -18.32
N ASP A 206 -24.71 -6.22 -17.85
CA ASP A 206 -23.42 -6.76 -17.43
C ASP A 206 -22.47 -7.03 -18.61
N VAL A 207 -23.03 -7.42 -19.76
CA VAL A 207 -22.32 -7.74 -21.00
C VAL A 207 -21.95 -6.47 -21.77
N GLU A 208 -22.82 -5.45 -21.74
CA GLU A 208 -22.57 -4.16 -22.38
C GLU A 208 -21.26 -3.50 -21.94
N LYS A 209 -20.95 -3.56 -20.65
CA LYS A 209 -19.81 -2.86 -20.04
C LYS A 209 -18.44 -3.48 -20.36
N VAL A 210 -18.42 -4.67 -20.95
CA VAL A 210 -17.20 -5.49 -21.06
C VAL A 210 -16.93 -6.00 -22.48
N ILE A 211 -17.79 -5.71 -23.47
CA ILE A 211 -17.65 -6.19 -24.85
C ILE A 211 -17.38 -5.02 -25.82
N LEU A 212 -16.63 -5.30 -26.90
CA LEU A 212 -16.25 -4.35 -27.96
C LEU A 212 -15.47 -3.16 -27.37
N GLN A 213 -15.79 -1.93 -27.77
CA GLN A 213 -15.10 -0.68 -27.42
C GLN A 213 -14.94 -0.40 -25.90
N HIS A 214 -15.66 -1.13 -25.03
CA HIS A 214 -15.56 -1.00 -23.57
C HIS A 214 -14.68 -2.09 -22.92
N ALA A 215 -14.27 -3.10 -23.69
CA ALA A 215 -13.39 -4.16 -23.24
C ALA A 215 -11.94 -3.63 -23.15
N PRO A 216 -11.21 -3.87 -22.06
CA PRO A 216 -9.80 -3.49 -21.99
C PRO A 216 -8.92 -4.28 -22.98
N ASN A 217 -9.42 -5.39 -23.52
CA ASN A 217 -8.80 -6.18 -24.59
C ASN A 217 -9.90 -6.62 -25.58
N ASP A 218 -9.88 -6.15 -26.82
CA ASP A 218 -10.75 -6.59 -27.93
C ASP A 218 -10.50 -8.03 -28.41
N MET A 219 -9.77 -8.82 -27.61
CA MET A 219 -9.32 -10.16 -27.95
C MET A 219 -10.47 -11.14 -28.26
N MET A 220 -11.64 -11.01 -27.64
CA MET A 220 -12.76 -11.95 -27.84
C MET A 220 -13.39 -11.90 -29.23
N ILE A 221 -13.06 -10.87 -30.01
CA ILE A 221 -13.52 -10.69 -31.40
C ILE A 221 -12.44 -11.18 -32.37
N CYS A 222 -11.20 -11.39 -31.90
CA CYS A 222 -10.12 -11.88 -32.73
C CYS A 222 -10.46 -13.28 -33.25
N SER A 223 -10.22 -13.45 -34.55
CA SER A 223 -10.56 -14.68 -35.24
C SER A 223 -9.82 -15.92 -34.73
N THR A 224 -8.65 -15.75 -34.11
CA THR A 224 -7.91 -16.85 -33.45
C THR A 224 -8.69 -17.38 -32.24
N ILE A 225 -9.22 -16.49 -31.41
CA ILE A 225 -9.96 -16.88 -30.20
C ILE A 225 -11.32 -17.48 -30.56
N GLN A 226 -11.99 -16.96 -31.58
CA GLN A 226 -13.22 -17.58 -32.09
C GLN A 226 -12.99 -19.03 -32.54
N LYS A 227 -11.89 -19.30 -33.26
CA LYS A 227 -11.50 -20.66 -33.64
C LYS A 227 -11.23 -21.54 -32.43
N GLU A 228 -10.49 -21.05 -31.43
CA GLU A 228 -10.23 -21.80 -30.20
C GLU A 228 -11.52 -22.18 -29.45
N ILE A 229 -12.50 -21.25 -29.38
CA ILE A 229 -13.81 -21.52 -28.77
C ILE A 229 -14.56 -22.59 -29.57
N VAL A 230 -14.58 -22.49 -30.91
CA VAL A 230 -15.20 -23.49 -31.78
C VAL A 230 -14.55 -24.87 -31.61
N ASP A 231 -13.23 -24.94 -31.60
CA ASP A 231 -12.49 -26.20 -31.40
C ASP A 231 -12.79 -26.81 -30.03
N ALA A 232 -12.88 -25.99 -28.98
CA ALA A 232 -13.27 -26.45 -27.65
C ALA A 232 -14.72 -26.98 -27.63
N CYS A 233 -15.66 -26.27 -28.24
CA CYS A 233 -17.05 -26.72 -28.37
C CYS A 233 -17.14 -28.05 -29.14
N THR A 234 -16.43 -28.18 -30.26
CA THR A 234 -16.38 -29.42 -31.05
C THR A 234 -15.87 -30.60 -30.22
N LYS A 235 -14.80 -30.41 -29.44
CA LYS A 235 -14.27 -31.45 -28.54
C LYS A 235 -15.30 -31.89 -27.50
N GLU A 236 -16.00 -30.94 -26.88
CA GLU A 236 -17.04 -31.27 -25.88
C GLU A 236 -18.27 -31.94 -26.50
N ILE A 237 -18.66 -31.56 -27.72
CA ILE A 237 -19.74 -32.23 -28.46
C ILE A 237 -19.36 -33.67 -28.78
N ILE A 238 -18.15 -33.91 -29.31
CA ILE A 238 -17.66 -35.26 -29.65
C ILE A 238 -17.66 -36.14 -28.39
N LYS A 239 -17.16 -35.64 -27.26
CA LYS A 239 -17.18 -36.36 -25.98
C LYS A 239 -18.57 -36.69 -25.46
N ALA A 240 -19.60 -35.92 -25.83
CA ALA A 240 -20.97 -36.16 -25.40
C ALA A 240 -21.69 -37.19 -26.29
N ILE A 241 -21.18 -37.43 -27.49
CA ILE A 241 -21.72 -38.39 -28.46
C ILE A 241 -21.09 -39.77 -28.29
N ILE A 242 -19.78 -39.82 -27.98
CA ILE A 242 -18.99 -41.04 -27.71
C ILE A 242 -19.19 -41.48 -26.26
#